data_AF-A0A968RLW3-F1
#
_entry.id   AF-A0A968RLW3-F1
#
_cell.length_a   1.000
_cell.length_b   1.000
_cell.length_c   1.000
_cell.angle_alpha   90.00
_cell.angle_beta   90.00
_cell.angle_gamma   90.00
#
_symmetry.space_group_name_H-M   'P 1'
#
loop_
_entity.id
_entity.type
_entity.pdbx_description
1 polymer ?
#
loop_
_entity_poly.entity_id
_entity_poly.type
_entity_poly.pdbx_seq_one_letter_code
_entity_poly.pdbx_strand_id
1 'polypeptide(L)' 'DEFASPTIDWIWDSNAETFQTACNHSNGAIIGSAFIKMLSNSTQLKEDIINFVKDIKR' A
#
# COMPACT_ATOMS: atom_id res chain seq x y z
N ASP A 1 5.03 -22.29 22.60
CA ASP A 1 5.36 -21.00 21.96
C ASP A 1 4.31 -20.65 20.93
N GLU A 2 3.73 -19.47 21.11
CA GLU A 2 2.64 -18.90 20.32
C GLU A 2 3.17 -18.55 18.92
N PHE A 3 2.56 -19.11 17.86
CA PHE A 3 2.82 -18.67 16.49
C PHE A 3 2.36 -17.22 16.36
N ALA A 4 3.27 -16.27 16.61
CA ALA A 4 3.01 -14.85 16.39
C ALA A 4 2.68 -14.65 14.90
N SER A 5 1.39 -14.46 14.63
CA SER A 5 0.91 -14.17 13.29
C SER A 5 1.38 -12.76 12.91
N PRO A 6 1.95 -12.55 11.71
CA PRO A 6 2.42 -11.23 11.32
C PRO A 6 1.27 -10.22 11.38
N THR A 7 1.48 -9.13 12.10
CA THR A 7 0.52 -8.02 12.14
C THR A 7 0.57 -7.32 10.80
N ILE A 8 -0.58 -7.07 10.17
CA ILE A 8 -0.69 -6.31 8.92
C ILE A 8 -1.71 -5.20 9.11
N ASP A 9 -1.33 -3.97 8.77
CA ASP A 9 -2.20 -2.80 8.87
C ASP A 9 -2.97 -2.55 7.57
N TRP A 10 -4.25 -2.19 7.72
CA TRP A 10 -5.12 -1.82 6.59
C TRP A 10 -5.11 -0.29 6.43
N ILE A 11 -4.58 0.20 5.31
CA ILE A 11 -4.50 1.64 5.05
C ILE A 11 -5.39 2.05 3.88
N TRP A 12 -6.07 3.19 4.04
CA TRP A 12 -7.02 3.70 3.06
C TRP A 12 -6.45 4.80 2.14
N ASP A 13 -5.27 5.32 2.46
CA ASP A 13 -4.51 6.32 1.69
C ASP A 13 -3.26 5.68 1.04
N SER A 14 -2.79 6.20 -0.09
CA SER A 14 -1.63 5.70 -0.86
C SER A 14 -0.34 6.49 -0.65
N ASN A 15 -0.26 7.34 0.37
CA ASN A 15 0.98 8.06 0.64
C ASN A 15 2.07 7.11 1.19
N ALA A 16 3.28 7.22 0.64
CA ALA A 16 4.48 6.51 1.11
C ALA A 16 4.70 6.72 2.62
N GLU A 17 4.47 7.92 3.13
CA GLU A 17 4.60 8.23 4.57
C GLU A 17 3.66 7.37 5.43
N THR A 18 2.40 7.24 5.01
CA THR A 18 1.39 6.42 5.70
C THR A 18 1.74 4.94 5.62
N PHE A 19 2.22 4.47 4.47
CA PHE A 19 2.68 3.09 4.29
C PHE A 19 3.90 2.77 5.16
N GLN A 20 4.91 3.65 5.17
CA GLN A 20 6.10 3.50 6.01
C GLN A 20 5.75 3.53 7.50
N THR A 21 4.88 4.46 7.91
CA THR A 21 4.42 4.56 9.30
C THR A 21 3.71 3.28 9.74
N ALA A 22 2.83 2.73 8.92
CA ALA A 22 2.18 1.45 9.19
C ALA A 22 3.22 0.32 9.30
N CYS A 23 4.16 0.24 8.36
CA CYS A 23 5.24 -0.76 8.39
C CYS A 23 6.23 -0.61 9.56
N ASN A 24 6.22 0.52 10.28
CA ASN A 24 7.01 0.67 11.52
C ASN A 24 6.38 -0.06 12.72
N HIS A 25 5.06 -0.28 12.69
CA HIS A 25 4.30 -0.87 13.78
C HIS A 25 3.76 -2.26 13.46
N SER A 26 3.76 -2.65 12.18
CA SER A 26 3.31 -3.94 11.68
C SER A 26 4.33 -4.55 10.72
N ASN A 27 4.17 -5.83 10.40
CA ASN A 27 5.05 -6.53 9.46
C ASN A 27 4.80 -6.11 7.99
N GLY A 28 3.83 -5.23 7.74
CA GLY A 28 3.52 -4.67 6.43
C GLY A 28 2.13 -4.01 6.41
N ALA A 29 1.83 -3.31 5.32
CA ALA A 29 0.54 -2.65 5.14
C ALA A 29 -0.13 -3.03 3.80
N ILE A 30 -1.46 -3.06 3.79
CA ILE A 30 -2.28 -3.28 2.59
C ILE A 30 -2.92 -1.96 2.17
N ILE A 31 -2.64 -1.51 0.93
CA ILE A 31 -3.25 -0.32 0.32
C ILE A 31 -4.36 -0.76 -0.64
N GLY A 32 -5.62 -0.67 -0.18
CA GLY A 32 -6.79 -1.12 -0.96
C GLY A 32 -7.48 0.00 -1.73
N SER A 33 -8.13 0.92 -1.00
CA SER A 33 -9.00 1.95 -1.59
C SER A 33 -8.27 2.91 -2.51
N ALA A 34 -7.04 3.28 -2.18
CA ALA A 34 -6.25 4.18 -3.02
C ALA A 34 -5.75 3.50 -4.31
N PHE A 35 -5.46 2.19 -4.26
CA PHE A 35 -5.16 1.41 -5.45
C PHE A 35 -6.39 1.31 -6.37
N ILE A 36 -7.58 1.02 -5.83
CA ILE A 36 -8.83 0.99 -6.61
C ILE A 36 -9.12 2.36 -7.22
N LYS A 37 -8.91 3.46 -6.49
CA LYS A 37 -9.05 4.83 -7.02
C LYS A 37 -8.10 5.11 -8.18
N MET A 38 -6.85 4.66 -8.09
CA MET A 38 -5.90 4.77 -9.21
C MET A 38 -6.41 3.99 -10.42
N LEU A 39 -6.85 2.74 -10.22
CA LEU A 39 -7.40 1.90 -11.29
C LEU A 39 -8.62 2.55 -11.97
N SER A 40 -9.52 3.15 -11.20
CA SER A 40 -10.73 3.78 -11.75
C SER A 40 -10.45 5.03 -12.59
N ASN A 41 -9.32 5.69 -12.34
CA ASN A 41 -8.91 6.91 -13.06
C ASN A 41 -7.82 6.64 -14.12
N SER A 42 -7.36 5.39 -14.22
CA SER A 42 -6.24 5.03 -15.08
C SER A 42 -6.63 5.10 -16.55
N THR A 43 -5.77 5.72 -17.34
CA THR A 43 -5.85 5.72 -18.81
C THR A 43 -4.77 4.84 -19.43
N GLN A 44 -3.68 4.58 -18.69
CA GLN A 44 -2.56 3.73 -19.10
C GLN A 44 -2.23 2.72 -17.99
N LEU A 45 -3.13 1.76 -17.80
CA LEU A 45 -3.14 0.80 -16.68
C LEU A 45 -1.77 0.26 -16.26
N LYS A 46 -0.97 -0.21 -17.22
CA LYS A 46 0.34 -0.80 -16.93
C LYS A 46 1.31 0.22 -16.35
N GLU A 47 1.37 1.41 -16.93
CA GLU A 47 2.28 2.48 -16.48
C GLU A 47 1.82 3.03 -15.13
N ASP A 48 0.52 3.22 -14.97
CA ASP A 48 -0.08 3.73 -13.73
C ASP A 48 0.15 2.77 -12.54
N ILE A 49 0.03 1.45 -12.74
CA ILE A 49 0.37 0.45 -11.72
C ILE A 49 1.87 0.51 -11.35
N ILE A 50 2.76 0.59 -12.34
CA ILE A 50 4.20 0.63 -12.10
C ILE A 50 4.56 1.90 -11.30
N ASN A 51 4.00 3.04 -11.67
CA ASN A 51 4.25 4.31 -11.00
C ASN A 51 3.69 4.30 -9.58
N PHE A 52 2.48 3.80 -9.38
CA PHE A 52 1.88 3.64 -8.04
C PHE A 52 2.77 2.82 -7.10
N VAL A 53 3.27 1.67 -7.56
CA VAL A 53 4.15 0.82 -6.74
C VAL A 53 5.49 1.50 -6.46
N LYS A 54 6.03 2.27 -7.41
CA LYS A 54 7.27 3.04 -7.20
C LYS A 54 7.07 4.15 -6.18
N ASP A 55 5.94 4.86 -6.24
CA ASP A 55 5.67 5.98 -5.35
C ASP A 55 5.53 5.53 -3.89
N ILE A 56 4.92 4.37 -3.65
CA ILE A 56 4.79 3.78 -2.29
C ILE A 56 6.14 3.30 -1.72
N LYS A 57 7.05 2.84 -2.58
CA LYS A 57 8.35 2.28 -2.18
C LYS A 57 9.43 3.33 -1.94
N ARG A 58 9.14 4.61 -2.17
CA ARG A 58 10.08 5.71 -1.92
C ARG A 58 10.32 5.96 -0.45
#